data_AF-A0A958BXJ7-F1
#
_entry.id   AF-A0A958BXJ7-F1
#
_cell.length_a   1.000
_cell.length_b   1.000
_cell.length_c   1.000
_cell.angle_alpha   90.00
_cell.angle_beta   90.00
_cell.angle_gamma   90.00
#
_symmetry.space_group_name_H-M   'P 1'
#
loop_
_entity.id
_entity.type
_entity.pdbx_description
1 polymer ?
#
loop_
_entity_poly.entity_id
_entity_poly.type
_entity_poly.pdbx_seq_one_letter_code
_entity_poly.pdbx_strand_id
1 'polypeptide(L)'
;MPTENVPLLRTKLHRPEPGPGHIPRPHLLNYLNHNSQRKLTLVSAPAGFGKTTLMAEWLQIGPRQVAWLSLDEADRNFVRFMRYIVAALQTIWPAMGLDLMSLLQAPKLPPVPYLATSLINDLVDRPEPFVLVLDDVHLVESAEITQFLEMVIEYFPPQG
;
A
#
# COMPACT_ATOMS: atom_id res chain seq x y z
N MET A 1 15.56 24.36 -6.79
CA MET A 1 14.28 24.26 -7.52
C MET A 1 13.22 23.92 -6.50
N PRO A 2 12.11 24.68 -6.39
CA PRO A 2 11.01 24.24 -5.53
C PRO A 2 10.53 22.88 -6.06
N THR A 3 10.42 21.89 -5.18
CA THR A 3 9.79 20.61 -5.49
C THR A 3 8.34 20.91 -5.86
N GLU A 4 8.07 21.00 -7.17
CA GLU A 4 6.69 21.11 -7.65
C GLU A 4 5.89 19.98 -7.02
N ASN A 5 4.83 20.34 -6.30
CA ASN A 5 3.93 19.39 -5.69
C ASN A 5 3.10 18.75 -6.82
N VAL A 6 3.73 17.85 -7.57
CA VAL A 6 3.14 17.21 -8.75
C VAL A 6 1.86 16.53 -8.30
N PRO A 7 0.71 16.81 -8.93
CA PRO A 7 -0.56 16.24 -8.52
C PRO A 7 -0.52 14.71 -8.57
N LEU A 8 -1.11 14.07 -7.57
CA LEU A 8 -1.25 12.61 -7.53
C LEU A 8 -2.42 12.18 -8.40
N LEU A 9 -2.22 11.09 -9.15
CA LEU A 9 -3.26 10.48 -9.97
C LEU A 9 -4.18 9.66 -9.08
N ARG A 10 -5.35 10.23 -8.74
CA ARG A 10 -6.29 9.61 -7.79
C ARG A 10 -6.81 8.24 -8.23
N THR A 11 -6.91 7.98 -9.53
CA THR A 11 -7.37 6.67 -10.05
C THR A 11 -6.47 5.50 -9.63
N LYS A 12 -5.19 5.75 -9.31
CA LYS A 12 -4.29 4.73 -8.73
C LYS A 12 -4.69 4.29 -7.33
N LEU A 13 -5.46 5.11 -6.62
CA LEU A 13 -5.92 4.85 -5.25
C LEU A 13 -7.26 4.11 -5.22
N HIS A 14 -7.88 3.92 -6.38
CA HIS A 14 -9.16 3.23 -6.49
C HIS A 14 -8.93 1.75 -6.73
N ARG A 15 -9.55 0.94 -5.88
CA ARG A 15 -9.70 -0.48 -6.11
C ARG A 15 -10.53 -0.70 -7.39
N PRO A 16 -10.05 -1.51 -8.35
CA PRO A 16 -10.83 -1.80 -9.55
C PRO A 16 -12.03 -2.71 -9.23
N GLU A 17 -13.15 -2.43 -9.88
CA GLU A 17 -14.35 -3.25 -9.79
C GLU A 17 -14.22 -4.50 -10.68
N PRO A 18 -14.61 -5.69 -10.22
CA PRO A 18 -14.66 -6.87 -11.07
C PRO A 18 -15.63 -6.64 -12.24
N GLY A 19 -15.14 -6.79 -13.47
CA GLY A 19 -15.98 -6.68 -14.66
C GLY A 19 -16.96 -7.86 -14.84
N PRO A 20 -18.00 -7.70 -15.69
CA PRO A 20 -18.93 -8.78 -16.01
C PRO A 20 -18.17 -9.93 -16.71
N GLY A 21 -18.18 -11.13 -16.13
CA GLY A 21 -17.39 -12.28 -16.59
C GLY A 21 -16.42 -12.84 -15.54
N HIS A 22 -16.47 -12.33 -14.32
CA HIS A 22 -15.67 -12.82 -13.21
C HIS A 22 -15.91 -14.32 -12.93
N ILE A 23 -14.83 -15.09 -12.77
CA ILE A 23 -14.87 -16.50 -12.35
C ILE A 23 -14.49 -16.57 -10.86
N PRO A 24 -15.44 -16.82 -9.94
CA PRO A 24 -15.18 -16.90 -8.51
C PRO A 24 -14.07 -17.90 -8.18
N ARG A 25 -13.15 -17.53 -7.28
CA ARG A 25 -12.06 -18.42 -6.81
C ARG A 25 -12.18 -18.75 -5.31
N PRO A 26 -13.25 -19.43 -4.87
CA PRO A 26 -13.58 -19.63 -3.46
C PRO A 26 -12.47 -20.31 -2.64
N HIS A 27 -11.67 -21.19 -3.25
CA HIS A 27 -10.54 -21.83 -2.56
C HIS A 27 -9.42 -20.84 -2.18
N LEU A 28 -9.12 -19.85 -3.04
CA LEU A 28 -8.13 -18.81 -2.75
C LEU A 28 -8.68 -17.77 -1.77
N LEU A 29 -9.96 -17.42 -1.90
CA LEU A 29 -10.65 -16.53 -0.95
C LEU A 29 -10.67 -17.13 0.47
N ASN A 30 -10.94 -18.43 0.57
CA ASN A 30 -10.87 -19.14 1.85
C ASN A 30 -9.44 -19.17 2.39
N TYR A 31 -8.43 -19.41 1.56
CA TYR A 31 -7.03 -19.39 2.00
C TYR A 31 -6.62 -18.02 2.55
N LEU A 32 -6.99 -16.93 1.86
CA LEU A 32 -6.71 -15.56 2.30
C LEU A 32 -7.47 -15.22 3.58
N ASN A 33 -8.74 -15.64 3.71
CA ASN A 33 -9.53 -15.46 4.92
C ASN A 33 -8.96 -16.22 6.13
N HIS A 34 -8.53 -17.47 5.96
CA HIS A 34 -7.92 -18.27 7.03
C HIS A 34 -6.56 -17.73 7.47
N ASN A 35 -5.85 -17.01 6.60
CA ASN A 35 -4.56 -16.41 6.91
C ASN A 35 -4.64 -14.89 7.16
N SER A 36 -5.85 -14.34 7.29
CA SER A 36 -6.08 -12.90 7.47
C SER A 36 -5.63 -12.33 8.83
N GLN A 37 -5.19 -13.18 9.76
CA GLN A 37 -4.55 -12.77 11.02
C GLN A 37 -3.02 -12.64 10.91
N ARG A 38 -2.46 -12.75 9.69
CA ARG A 38 -1.01 -12.57 9.47
C ARG A 38 -0.73 -11.11 9.13
N LYS A 39 0.33 -10.57 9.75
CA LYS A 39 0.87 -9.20 9.57
C LYS A 39 1.14 -8.80 8.12
N LEU A 40 1.28 -9.76 7.21
CA LEU A 40 1.48 -9.53 5.78
C LEU A 40 0.89 -10.69 4.97
N THR A 41 0.08 -10.34 3.96
CA THR A 41 -0.35 -11.28 2.92
C THR A 41 0.15 -10.78 1.57
N LEU A 42 1.24 -11.38 1.07
CA LEU A 42 1.75 -11.10 -0.27
C LEU A 42 1.00 -11.95 -1.29
N VAL A 43 0.30 -11.30 -2.23
CA VAL A 43 -0.35 -11.99 -3.36
C VAL A 43 0.44 -11.71 -4.63
N SER A 44 1.31 -12.67 -5.00
CA SER A 44 2.08 -12.62 -6.24
C SER A 44 1.57 -13.64 -7.27
N ALA A 45 1.57 -13.26 -8.54
CA ALA A 45 1.19 -14.04 -9.72
C ALA A 45 1.70 -13.31 -10.98
N PRO A 46 1.58 -13.87 -12.18
CA PRO A 46 1.89 -13.14 -13.41
C PRO A 46 0.77 -12.14 -13.78
N ALA A 47 1.08 -11.15 -14.62
CA ALA A 47 0.06 -10.27 -15.21
C ALA A 47 -0.99 -11.10 -15.97
N GLY A 48 -2.27 -10.70 -15.89
CA GLY A 48 -3.37 -11.41 -16.56
C GLY A 48 -3.94 -12.64 -15.82
N PHE A 49 -3.39 -13.04 -14.67
CA PHE A 49 -3.90 -14.19 -13.88
C PHE A 49 -5.04 -13.84 -12.91
N GLY A 50 -5.54 -12.61 -12.93
CA GLY A 50 -6.69 -12.17 -12.13
C GLY A 50 -6.36 -11.86 -10.67
N LYS A 51 -5.13 -11.43 -10.34
CA LYS A 51 -4.74 -11.06 -8.96
C LYS A 51 -5.51 -9.89 -8.41
N THR A 52 -5.58 -8.83 -9.20
CA THR A 52 -6.33 -7.63 -8.91
C THR A 52 -7.80 -7.97 -8.65
N THR A 53 -8.35 -8.91 -9.43
CA THR A 53 -9.72 -9.39 -9.27
C THR A 53 -9.92 -10.30 -8.05
N LEU A 54 -8.96 -11.19 -7.75
CA LEU A 54 -8.96 -12.01 -6.54
C LEU A 54 -8.85 -11.16 -5.27
N MET A 55 -7.98 -10.16 -5.27
CA MET A 55 -7.86 -9.21 -4.15
C MET A 55 -9.13 -8.40 -3.99
N ALA A 56 -9.72 -7.93 -5.10
CA ALA A 56 -11.02 -7.28 -5.05
C ALA A 56 -12.07 -8.21 -4.41
N GLU A 57 -12.28 -9.42 -4.92
CA GLU A 57 -13.24 -10.35 -4.32
C GLU A 57 -12.98 -10.63 -2.84
N TRP A 58 -11.73 -10.85 -2.44
CA TRP A 58 -11.38 -11.12 -1.04
C TRP A 58 -11.74 -9.95 -0.13
N LEU A 59 -11.50 -8.73 -0.58
CA LEU A 59 -11.80 -7.52 0.15
C LEU A 59 -13.29 -7.15 0.18
N GLN A 60 -14.19 -7.90 -0.50
CA GLN A 60 -15.64 -7.79 -0.27
C GLN A 60 -16.10 -8.60 0.94
N ILE A 61 -15.26 -9.51 1.44
CA ILE A 61 -15.60 -10.44 2.51
C ILE A 61 -15.11 -9.87 3.85
N GLY A 62 -15.94 -9.03 4.46
CA GLY A 62 -15.77 -8.51 5.83
C GLY A 62 -15.57 -6.98 5.92
N PRO A 63 -15.80 -6.38 7.10
CA PRO A 63 -15.72 -4.93 7.31
C PRO A 63 -14.27 -4.48 7.53
N ARG A 64 -13.40 -4.66 6.53
CA ARG A 64 -12.00 -4.21 6.60
C ARG A 64 -11.83 -2.89 5.88
N GLN A 65 -11.10 -1.96 6.49
CA GLN A 65 -10.66 -0.75 5.80
C GLN A 65 -9.59 -1.13 4.76
N VAL A 66 -9.68 -0.59 3.56
CA VAL A 66 -8.79 -0.97 2.45
C VAL A 66 -8.16 0.29 1.85
N ALA A 67 -6.83 0.31 1.83
CA ALA A 67 -6.05 1.26 1.08
C ALA A 67 -5.51 0.54 -0.16
N TRP A 68 -5.82 1.05 -1.34
CA TRP A 68 -5.34 0.49 -2.59
C TRP A 68 -4.32 1.43 -3.22
N LEU A 69 -3.25 0.88 -3.78
CA LEU A 69 -2.28 1.60 -4.59
C LEU A 69 -1.85 0.75 -5.79
N SER A 70 -2.22 1.19 -6.99
CA SER A 70 -1.68 0.68 -8.25
C SER A 70 -0.41 1.44 -8.63
N LEU A 71 0.70 0.72 -8.77
CA LEU A 71 2.01 1.27 -9.08
C LEU A 71 2.30 1.25 -10.58
N ASP A 72 3.04 2.24 -11.07
CA ASP A 72 3.63 2.22 -12.42
C ASP A 72 5.14 2.57 -12.37
N GLU A 73 5.81 2.50 -13.52
CA GLU A 73 7.26 2.76 -13.60
C GLU A 73 7.69 4.13 -13.06
N ALA A 74 6.81 5.15 -13.15
CA ALA A 74 7.13 6.48 -12.65
C ALA A 74 7.23 6.49 -11.11
N ASP A 75 6.54 5.57 -10.45
CA ASP A 75 6.56 5.43 -8.99
C ASP A 75 7.84 4.72 -8.49
N ARG A 76 8.77 4.34 -9.36
CA ARG A 76 10.13 3.91 -8.97
C ARG A 76 10.91 5.03 -8.26
N ASN A 77 10.52 6.29 -8.45
CA ASN A 77 11.04 7.40 -7.67
C ASN A 77 10.55 7.29 -6.20
N PHE A 78 11.49 7.11 -5.27
CA PHE A 78 11.17 6.85 -3.86
C PHE A 78 10.29 7.94 -3.20
N VAL A 79 10.52 9.22 -3.48
CA VAL A 79 9.69 10.30 -2.92
C VAL A 79 8.26 10.22 -3.46
N ARG A 80 8.09 9.95 -4.76
CA ARG A 80 6.78 9.76 -5.37
C ARG A 80 6.07 8.53 -4.81
N PHE A 81 6.78 7.40 -4.67
CA PHE A 81 6.27 6.18 -4.03
C PHE A 81 5.71 6.49 -2.64
N MET A 82 6.50 7.15 -1.79
CA MET A 82 6.10 7.51 -0.42
C MET A 82 4.86 8.43 -0.40
N ARG A 83 4.77 9.41 -1.30
CA ARG A 83 3.58 10.26 -1.42
C ARG A 83 2.33 9.45 -1.77
N TYR A 84 2.44 8.46 -2.67
CA TYR A 84 1.32 7.59 -3.01
C TYR A 84 0.93 6.63 -1.87
N ILE A 85 1.91 6.11 -1.11
CA ILE A 85 1.64 5.30 0.10
C ILE A 85 0.83 6.11 1.10
N VAL A 86 1.26 7.33 1.43
CA VAL A 86 0.53 8.21 2.34
C VAL A 86 -0.87 8.52 1.78
N ALA A 87 -0.98 8.87 0.51
CA ALA A 87 -2.27 9.18 -0.11
C ALA A 87 -3.23 7.98 -0.11
N ALA A 88 -2.73 6.76 -0.31
CA ALA A 88 -3.53 5.54 -0.23
C ALA A 88 -4.07 5.32 1.19
N LEU A 89 -3.22 5.47 2.21
CA LEU A 89 -3.64 5.35 3.61
C LEU A 89 -4.57 6.48 4.05
N GLN A 90 -4.43 7.68 3.48
CA GLN A 90 -5.33 8.82 3.72
C GLN A 90 -6.76 8.58 3.22
N THR A 91 -6.98 7.61 2.34
CA THR A 91 -8.34 7.18 1.97
C THR A 91 -9.09 6.54 3.13
N ILE A 92 -8.35 5.96 4.09
CA ILE A 92 -8.88 5.40 5.32
C ILE A 92 -8.82 6.45 6.44
N TRP A 93 -7.65 7.06 6.63
CA TRP A 93 -7.36 7.97 7.73
C TRP A 93 -6.85 9.32 7.21
N PRO A 94 -7.70 10.34 7.07
CA PRO A 94 -7.33 11.62 6.45
C PRO A 94 -6.10 12.32 7.06
N ALA A 95 -5.79 12.07 8.33
CA ALA A 95 -4.65 12.65 9.05
C ALA A 95 -3.38 11.77 9.04
N MET A 96 -3.33 10.71 8.22
CA MET A 96 -2.15 9.85 8.09
C MET A 96 -0.97 10.57 7.43
N GLY A 97 0.24 10.33 7.92
CA GLY A 97 1.49 10.66 7.23
C GLY A 97 1.82 12.15 7.16
N LEU A 98 1.26 12.99 8.04
CA LEU A 98 1.48 14.45 8.00
C LEU A 98 2.96 14.81 8.24
N ASP A 99 3.58 14.17 9.23
CA ASP A 99 5.00 14.37 9.54
C ASP A 99 5.88 13.82 8.41
N LEU A 100 5.57 12.61 7.92
CA LEU A 100 6.25 12.00 6.80
C LEU A 100 6.19 12.91 5.54
N MET A 101 5.03 13.47 5.21
CA MET A 101 4.88 14.39 4.08
C MET A 101 5.70 15.68 4.24
N SER A 102 5.92 16.12 5.48
CA SER A 102 6.81 17.25 5.79
C SER A 102 8.28 16.87 5.59
N LEU A 103 8.68 15.66 6.01
CA LEU A 103 10.02 15.12 5.78
C LEU A 103 10.35 14.95 4.30
N LEU A 104 9.38 14.54 3.47
CA LEU A 104 9.54 14.41 2.02
C LEU A 104 9.75 15.75 1.30
N GLN A 105 9.40 16.87 1.94
CA GLN A 105 9.61 18.22 1.41
C GLN A 105 10.92 18.85 1.89
N ALA A 106 11.66 18.18 2.78
CA ALA A 106 12.91 18.70 3.30
C ALA A 106 13.95 18.89 2.17
N PRO A 107 14.83 19.92 2.25
CA PRO A 107 15.88 20.14 1.25
C PRO A 107 16.82 18.95 1.05
N LYS A 108 16.97 18.14 2.10
CA LYS A 108 17.68 16.88 2.09
C LYS A 108 16.77 15.81 2.66
N LEU A 109 16.55 14.76 1.88
CA LEU A 109 15.74 13.63 2.30
C LEU A 109 16.42 12.92 3.48
N PRO A 110 15.71 12.63 4.58
CA PRO A 110 16.21 11.76 5.63
C PRO A 110 16.51 10.35 5.13
N PRO A 111 17.34 9.57 5.84
CA PRO A 111 17.57 8.17 5.51
C PRO A 111 16.26 7.36 5.53
N VAL A 112 16.18 6.34 4.66
CA VAL A 112 15.01 5.45 4.54
C VAL A 112 14.52 4.91 5.90
N PRO A 113 15.40 4.46 6.83
CA PRO A 113 14.94 3.97 8.14
C PRO A 113 14.17 5.01 8.96
N TYR A 114 14.55 6.29 8.85
CA TYR A 114 13.87 7.36 9.56
C TYR A 114 12.46 7.59 9.00
N LEU A 115 12.32 7.55 7.67
CA LEU A 115 11.04 7.70 6.98
C LEU A 115 10.10 6.51 7.25
N ALA A 116 10.65 5.29 7.26
CA ALA A 116 9.92 4.08 7.65
C ALA A 116 9.41 4.20 9.08
N THR A 117 10.27 4.60 10.02
CA THR A 117 9.90 4.78 11.43
C THR A 117 8.76 5.79 11.60
N SER A 118 8.80 6.91 10.86
CA SER A 118 7.72 7.90 10.89
C SER A 118 6.38 7.29 10.47
N LEU A 119 6.34 6.49 9.39
CA LEU A 119 5.11 5.83 8.98
C LEU A 119 4.65 4.78 9.99
N ILE A 120 5.58 3.97 10.51
CA ILE A 120 5.26 2.90 11.46
C ILE A 120 4.62 3.50 12.73
N ASN A 121 5.15 4.61 13.24
CA ASN A 121 4.57 5.28 14.42
C ASN A 121 3.14 5.77 14.14
N ASP A 122 2.90 6.38 12.97
CA ASP A 122 1.53 6.79 12.58
C ASP A 122 0.57 5.59 12.49
N LEU A 123 1.05 4.42 12.05
CA LEU A 123 0.27 3.19 11.98
C LEU A 123 0.00 2.57 13.36
N VAL A 124 0.92 2.70 14.31
CA VAL A 124 0.73 2.20 15.70
C VAL A 124 -0.43 2.91 16.39
N ASP A 125 -0.64 4.19 16.09
CA ASP A 125 -1.73 4.99 16.65
C ASP A 125 -3.12 4.67 16.03
N ARG A 126 -3.20 3.69 15.12
CA ARG A 126 -4.42 3.27 14.41
C ARG A 126 -4.75 1.80 14.70
N PRO A 127 -5.54 1.52 15.73
CA PRO A 127 -5.82 0.15 16.16
C PRO A 127 -6.82 -0.58 15.26
N GLU A 128 -7.49 0.11 14.34
CA GLU A 128 -8.45 -0.52 13.44
C GLU A 128 -7.77 -1.43 12.40
N PRO A 129 -8.21 -2.69 12.25
CA PRO A 129 -7.68 -3.58 11.23
C PRO A 129 -7.89 -3.03 9.82
N PHE A 130 -6.83 -3.03 9.02
CA PHE A 130 -6.86 -2.54 7.65
C PHE A 130 -5.98 -3.38 6.72
N VAL A 131 -6.20 -3.25 5.41
CA VAL A 131 -5.38 -3.88 4.38
C VAL A 131 -4.82 -2.80 3.47
N LEU A 132 -3.49 -2.75 3.33
CA LEU A 132 -2.81 -2.00 2.27
C LEU A 132 -2.48 -2.94 1.11
N VAL A 133 -3.04 -2.67 -0.07
CA VAL A 133 -2.74 -3.40 -1.30
C VAL A 133 -1.79 -2.58 -2.17
N LEU A 134 -0.63 -3.16 -2.48
CA LEU A 134 0.32 -2.63 -3.46
C LEU A 134 0.24 -3.49 -4.72
N ASP A 135 -0.48 -3.00 -5.74
CA ASP A 135 -0.59 -3.68 -7.02
C ASP A 135 0.59 -3.30 -7.93
N ASP A 136 1.08 -4.27 -8.71
CA ASP A 136 2.21 -4.11 -9.63
C ASP A 136 3.56 -3.65 -9.00
N VAL A 137 3.86 -4.09 -7.77
CA VAL A 137 5.10 -3.74 -7.04
C VAL A 137 6.41 -4.03 -7.80
N HIS A 138 6.41 -5.00 -8.71
CA HIS A 138 7.55 -5.34 -9.56
C HIS A 138 7.99 -4.17 -10.48
N LEU A 139 7.12 -3.20 -10.74
CA LEU A 139 7.43 -2.02 -11.57
C LEU A 139 8.29 -0.97 -10.84
N VAL A 140 8.38 -1.04 -9.50
CA VAL A 140 9.03 -0.01 -8.67
C VAL A 140 10.25 -0.51 -7.90
N GLU A 141 10.83 -1.65 -8.30
CA GLU A 141 11.97 -2.25 -7.60
C GLU A 141 13.18 -1.29 -7.53
N SER A 142 13.56 -0.92 -6.31
CA SER A 142 14.75 -0.11 -6.00
C SER A 142 15.26 -0.45 -4.60
N ALA A 143 16.53 -0.16 -4.32
CA ALA A 143 17.13 -0.47 -3.02
C ALA A 143 16.39 0.27 -1.88
N GLU A 144 16.00 1.52 -2.11
CA GLU A 144 15.28 2.35 -1.15
C GLU A 144 13.87 1.82 -0.88
N ILE A 145 13.13 1.44 -1.93
CA ILE A 145 11.77 0.89 -1.78
C ILE A 145 11.81 -0.47 -1.09
N THR A 146 12.75 -1.35 -1.46
CA THR A 146 12.92 -2.65 -0.82
C THR A 146 13.25 -2.50 0.67
N GLN A 147 14.24 -1.67 1.02
CA GLN A 147 14.60 -1.42 2.41
C GLN A 147 13.43 -0.86 3.21
N PHE A 148 12.68 0.08 2.62
CA PHE A 148 11.49 0.65 3.25
C PHE A 148 10.43 -0.42 3.53
N LEU A 149 10.08 -1.24 2.53
CA LEU A 149 9.07 -2.28 2.67
C LEU A 149 9.49 -3.34 3.69
N GLU A 150 10.75 -3.77 3.68
CA GLU A 150 11.30 -4.71 4.67
C GLU A 150 11.08 -4.20 6.10
N MET A 151 11.42 -2.94 6.37
CA MET A 151 11.22 -2.34 7.69
C MET A 151 9.73 -2.23 8.06
N VAL A 152 8.89 -1.76 7.14
CA VAL A 152 7.45 -1.63 7.43
C VAL A 152 6.84 -3.00 7.72
N ILE A 153 7.25 -4.06 7.03
CA ILE A 153 6.80 -5.44 7.25
C ILE A 153 7.32 -5.99 8.59
N GLU A 154 8.59 -5.79 8.89
CA GLU A 154 9.23 -6.30 10.10
C GLU A 154 8.60 -5.69 11.36
N TYR A 155 8.35 -4.38 11.33
CA TYR A 155 7.83 -3.61 12.46
C TYR A 155 6.33 -3.33 12.37
N PHE A 156 5.61 -3.99 11.45
CA PHE A 156 4.18 -3.79 11.29
C PHE A 156 3.44 -4.12 12.61
N PRO A 157 2.52 -3.23 13.06
CA PRO A 157 1.81 -3.45 14.31
C PRO A 157 1.00 -4.77 14.27
N PRO A 158 0.94 -5.52 15.38
CA PRO A 158 0.33 -6.86 15.41
C PRO A 158 -1.20 -6.88 15.24
N GLN A 159 -1.82 -5.73 14.98
CA GLN A 159 -3.28 -5.54 14.91
C GLN A 159 -3.82 -5.54 13.47
N GLY A 160 -2.94 -5.62 12.47
CA GLY A 160 -3.29 -5.71 11.04
C GLY A 160 -3.49 -7.12 10.51
#